data_AF-A0A2G9R9W8-F1
#
_entry.id   AF-A0A2G9R9W8-F1
#
_cell.length_a   1.000
_cell.length_b   1.000
_cell.length_c   1.000
_cell.angle_alpha   90.00
_cell.angle_beta   90.00
_cell.angle_gamma   90.00
#
_symmetry.space_group_name_H-M   'P 1'
#
loop_
_entity.id
_entity.type
_entity.pdbx_description
1 polymer ?
#
loop_
_entity_poly.entity_id
_entity_poly.type
_entity_poly.pdbx_seq_one_letter_code
_entity_poly.pdbx_strand_id
1 'polypeptide(L)'
;MADVILPGAAYTEKSATYVNTEGRAQRTLTAVSPPGVAREDWKIIRAISELAGITLPYDDQDSVRARLQEVSPNLVRYDDVEEANYFKQSAELAKV
;
A
#
# COMPACT_ATOMS: atom_id res chain seq x y z
N MET A 1 -16.30 -10.12 15.23
CA MET A 1 -16.15 -8.97 16.15
C MET A 1 -14.67 -8.88 16.50
N ALA A 2 -14.09 -7.69 16.59
CA ALA A 2 -12.67 -7.53 16.92
C ALA A 2 -12.49 -7.43 18.44
N ASP A 3 -11.43 -8.06 18.96
CA ASP A 3 -11.04 -7.94 20.37
C ASP A 3 -10.26 -6.65 20.63
N VAL A 4 -9.53 -6.18 19.63
CA VAL A 4 -8.71 -4.97 19.68
C VAL A 4 -8.99 -4.10 18.46
N ILE A 5 -9.17 -2.80 18.69
CA ILE A 5 -9.40 -1.80 17.65
C ILE A 5 -8.24 -0.80 17.67
N LEU A 6 -7.60 -0.63 16.51
CA LEU A 6 -6.56 0.37 16.30
C LEU A 6 -7.07 1.40 15.28
N PRO A 7 -7.25 2.68 15.65
CA PRO A 7 -7.88 3.67 14.78
C PRO A 7 -6.93 4.11 13.66
N GLY A 8 -7.27 3.75 12.42
CA GLY A 8 -6.58 4.15 11.20
C GLY A 8 -7.12 5.46 10.59
N ALA A 9 -6.43 5.95 9.56
CA ALA A 9 -6.78 7.18 8.86
C ALA A 9 -7.69 6.90 7.64
N ALA A 10 -8.67 7.76 7.40
CA ALA A 10 -9.51 7.70 6.19
C ALA A 10 -8.69 8.05 4.92
N TYR A 11 -9.25 7.79 3.74
CA TYR A 11 -8.56 8.04 2.46
C TYR A 11 -8.25 9.53 2.23
N THR A 12 -9.06 10.45 2.76
CA THR A 12 -8.83 11.90 2.74
C THR A 12 -7.79 12.38 3.76
N GLU A 13 -7.39 11.51 4.68
CA GLU A 13 -6.54 11.85 5.84
C GLU A 13 -5.09 11.37 5.70
N LYS A 14 -4.79 10.69 4.59
CA LYS A 14 -3.48 10.10 4.35
C LYS A 14 -3.06 10.28 2.90
N SER A 15 -1.75 10.44 2.69
CA SER A 15 -1.17 10.17 1.38
C SER A 15 -0.99 8.67 1.26
N ALA A 16 -1.63 8.03 0.30
CA ALA A 16 -1.53 6.60 0.07
C ALA A 16 -1.62 6.29 -1.41
N THR A 17 -1.00 5.17 -1.82
CA THR A 17 -1.12 4.65 -3.18
C THR A 17 -2.34 3.75 -3.26
N TYR A 18 -3.19 4.00 -4.26
CA TYR A 18 -4.30 3.14 -4.66
C TYR A 18 -4.12 2.75 -6.12
N VAL A 19 -4.61 1.56 -6.50
CA VAL A 19 -4.61 1.10 -7.89
C VAL A 19 -6.05 0.89 -8.30
N ASN A 20 -6.45 1.49 -9.43
CA ASN A 20 -7.80 1.33 -9.96
C ASN A 20 -7.95 0.00 -10.73
N THR A 21 -9.14 -0.28 -11.25
CA THR A 21 -9.45 -1.56 -11.91
C THR A 21 -8.75 -1.78 -13.25
N GLU A 22 -8.23 -0.73 -13.88
CA GLU A 22 -7.41 -0.84 -15.11
C GLU A 22 -5.91 -0.99 -14.79
N GLY A 23 -5.50 -0.98 -13.52
CA GLY A 23 -4.11 -1.16 -13.11
C GLY A 23 -3.31 0.14 -12.95
N ARG A 24 -3.96 1.31 -13.03
CA ARG A 24 -3.30 2.61 -12.85
C ARG A 24 -3.03 2.90 -11.38
N ALA A 25 -1.77 3.14 -11.03
CA ALA A 25 -1.41 3.62 -9.69
C ALA A 25 -1.71 5.11 -9.55
N GLN A 26 -2.38 5.48 -8.47
CA GLN A 26 -2.76 6.85 -8.14
C GLN A 26 -2.42 7.14 -6.69
N ARG A 27 -2.16 8.41 -6.37
CA ARG A 27 -1.81 8.84 -5.03
C ARG A 27 -2.86 9.79 -4.46
N THR A 28 -3.36 9.49 -3.27
CA THR A 28 -4.13 10.46 -2.50
C THR A 28 -3.21 11.51 -1.87
N LEU A 29 -3.76 12.70 -1.66
CA LEU A 29 -3.12 13.75 -0.88
C LEU A 29 -3.88 13.91 0.43
N THR A 30 -3.14 14.21 1.50
CA THR A 30 -3.74 14.50 2.79
C THR A 30 -4.50 15.83 2.70
N ALA A 31 -5.83 15.77 2.82
CA ALA A 31 -6.70 16.94 2.80
C ALA A 31 -6.98 17.46 4.22
N VAL A 32 -7.18 16.54 5.16
CA VAL A 32 -7.43 16.83 6.59
C VAL A 32 -6.60 15.89 7.46
N SER A 33 -6.34 16.24 8.71
CA SER A 33 -5.63 15.34 9.62
C SER A 33 -6.58 14.27 10.20
N PRO A 34 -6.08 13.05 10.49
CA PRO A 34 -6.90 12.02 11.14
C PRO A 34 -7.50 12.52 12.46
N PRO A 35 -8.77 12.22 12.76
CA PRO A 35 -9.43 12.71 13.96
C PRO A 35 -8.92 12.01 15.23
N GLY A 36 -8.82 12.78 16.32
CA GLY A 36 -8.49 12.28 17.64
C GLY A 36 -7.11 11.61 17.70
N VAL A 37 -7.09 10.32 18.04
CA VAL A 37 -5.86 9.53 18.20
C VAL A 37 -5.57 8.61 17.00
N ALA A 38 -6.32 8.77 15.90
CA ALA A 38 -6.07 8.02 14.67
C ALA A 38 -4.66 8.29 14.11
N ARG A 39 -4.12 7.31 13.41
CA ARG A 39 -2.79 7.37 12.78
C ARG A 39 -2.86 6.81 11.36
N GLU A 40 -1.89 7.15 10.52
CA GLU A 40 -1.76 6.51 9.22
C GLU A 40 -1.55 4.99 9.38
N ASP A 41 -2.23 4.22 8.54
CA ASP A 41 -2.32 2.76 8.71
C ASP A 41 -0.95 2.07 8.72
N TRP A 42 -0.04 2.47 7.83
CA TRP A 42 1.30 1.88 7.75
C TRP A 42 2.13 2.16 9.00
N LYS A 43 1.94 3.32 9.65
CA LYS A 43 2.62 3.68 10.90
C LYS A 43 2.16 2.79 12.05
N ILE A 44 0.87 2.44 12.09
CA ILE A 44 0.32 1.50 13.07
C ILE A 44 0.99 0.13 12.92
N ILE A 45 1.07 -0.39 11.69
CA ILE A 45 1.70 -1.69 11.41
C ILE A 45 3.21 -1.64 11.73
N ARG A 46 3.90 -0.56 11.34
CA ARG A 46 5.33 -0.35 11.64
C ARG A 46 5.60 -0.28 13.14
N ALA A 47 4.74 0.37 13.93
CA ALA A 47 4.87 0.42 15.39
C ALA A 47 4.63 -0.97 16.03
N ILE A 48 3.63 -1.72 15.56
CA ILE A 48 3.40 -3.09 16.02
C ILE A 48 4.61 -3.99 15.72
N SER A 49 5.22 -3.82 14.55
CA SER A 49 6.39 -4.62 14.16
C SER A 49 7.57 -4.46 15.13
N GLU A 50 7.76 -3.25 15.65
CA GLU A 50 8.79 -2.94 16.65
C GLU A 50 8.47 -3.56 18.00
N LEU A 51 7.22 -3.44 18.46
CA LEU A 51 6.76 -4.06 19.71
C LEU A 51 6.82 -5.60 19.65
N ALA A 52 6.66 -6.18 18.46
CA ALA A 52 6.75 -7.62 18.23
C ALA A 52 8.20 -8.12 18.11
N GLY A 53 9.21 -7.24 18.13
CA GLY A 53 10.61 -7.60 17.95
C GLY A 53 10.99 -7.96 16.50
N ILE A 54 10.14 -7.63 15.52
CA ILE A 54 10.34 -7.86 14.08
C ILE A 54 10.21 -6.51 13.35
N THR A 55 11.08 -5.57 13.70
CA THR A 55 11.02 -4.19 13.19
C THR A 55 11.14 -4.16 11.68
N LEU A 56 10.14 -3.59 11.00
CA LEU A 56 10.16 -3.40 9.56
C LEU A 56 11.17 -2.31 9.17
N PRO A 57 11.96 -2.48 8.09
CA PRO A 57 13.12 -1.63 7.78
C PRO A 57 12.74 -0.33 7.03
N TYR A 58 11.73 0.40 7.53
CA TYR A 58 11.30 1.68 6.98
C TYR A 58 10.69 2.55 8.08
N ASP A 59 11.03 3.84 8.07
CA ASP A 59 10.64 4.79 9.12
C ASP A 59 9.89 6.01 8.58
N ASP A 60 9.82 6.15 7.25
CA ASP A 60 9.12 7.23 6.57
C ASP A 60 8.32 6.70 5.37
N GLN A 61 7.51 7.58 4.79
CA GLN A 61 6.63 7.18 3.71
C GLN A 61 7.37 6.85 2.41
N ASP A 62 8.52 7.48 2.17
CA ASP A 62 9.26 7.29 0.93
C ASP A 62 10.05 5.97 0.95
N SER A 63 10.56 5.55 2.11
CA SER A 63 11.13 4.21 2.33
C SER A 63 10.08 3.10 2.22
N VAL A 64 8.85 3.33 2.69
CA VAL A 64 7.73 2.41 2.40
C VAL A 64 7.49 2.29 0.90
N ARG A 65 7.49 3.42 0.16
CA ARG A 65 7.35 3.41 -1.30
C ARG A 65 8.52 2.74 -2.02
N ALA A 66 9.75 2.92 -1.53
CA ALA A 66 10.91 2.21 -2.05
C ALA A 66 10.73 0.69 -1.88
N ARG A 67 10.21 0.25 -0.72
CA ARG A 67 9.86 -1.16 -0.52
C ARG A 67 8.74 -1.63 -1.44
N LEU A 68 7.72 -0.80 -1.69
CA LEU A 68 6.68 -1.10 -2.70
C LEU A 68 7.30 -1.29 -4.08
N GLN A 69 8.25 -0.44 -4.47
CA GLN A 69 8.95 -0.53 -5.76
C GLN A 69 9.72 -1.84 -5.92
N GLU A 70 10.39 -2.31 -4.86
CA GLU A 70 11.09 -3.61 -4.86
C GLU A 70 10.14 -4.80 -5.03
N VAL A 71 8.95 -4.73 -4.43
CA VAL A 71 7.96 -5.81 -4.47
C VAL A 71 7.17 -5.79 -5.78
N SER A 72 6.72 -4.61 -6.20
CA SER A 72 5.92 -4.40 -7.40
C SER A 72 6.15 -2.99 -7.94
N PRO A 73 7.01 -2.82 -8.96
CA PRO A 73 7.39 -1.51 -9.49
C PRO A 73 6.22 -0.65 -10.00
N ASN A 74 5.12 -1.27 -10.45
CA ASN A 74 3.93 -0.57 -10.94
C ASN A 74 3.26 0.30 -9.86
N LEU A 75 3.42 -0.02 -8.56
CA LEU A 75 2.76 0.71 -7.47
C LEU A 75 3.33 2.11 -7.23
N VAL A 76 4.47 2.45 -7.85
CA VAL A 76 5.10 3.76 -7.71
C VAL A 76 5.18 4.54 -9.03
N ARG A 77 4.72 3.95 -10.14
CA ARG A 77 4.62 4.58 -11.46
C ARG A 77 3.23 5.21 -11.59
N TYR A 78 3.08 6.39 -11.01
CA TYR A 78 1.79 7.06 -10.94
C TYR A 78 1.32 7.52 -12.31
N ASP A 79 0.00 7.46 -12.51
CA ASP A 79 -0.69 7.86 -13.74
C ASP A 79 -0.36 7.02 -14.99
N ASP A 80 0.43 5.96 -14.85
CA ASP A 80 0.73 4.98 -15.90
C ASP A 80 -0.10 3.70 -15.73
N VAL A 81 -0.46 3.07 -16.86
CA VAL A 81 -1.07 1.73 -16.89
C VAL A 81 -0.04 0.75 -17.44
N GLU A 82 0.47 -0.12 -16.57
CA GLU A 82 1.40 -1.18 -16.94
C GLU A 82 0.62 -2.40 -17.46
N GLU A 83 0.86 -2.79 -18.71
CA GLU A 83 0.15 -3.90 -19.35
C GLU A 83 0.56 -5.26 -18.76
N ALA A 84 -0.42 -6.06 -18.35
CA ALA A 84 -0.21 -7.45 -17.96
C ALA A 84 -0.35 -8.38 -19.19
N ASN A 85 0.77 -8.80 -19.78
CA ASN A 85 0.81 -9.45 -21.10
C ASN A 85 0.85 -10.99 -21.09
N TYR A 86 0.65 -11.65 -19.94
CA TYR A 86 0.79 -13.10 -19.79
C TYR A 86 -0.37 -13.95 -20.35
N PHE A 87 -1.29 -13.38 -21.11
CA PHE A 87 -2.44 -14.10 -21.70
C PHE A 87 -2.03 -15.35 -22.51
N LYS A 88 -0.93 -15.28 -23.27
CA LYS A 88 -0.42 -16.43 -24.04
C LYS A 88 0.09 -17.53 -23.12
N GLN A 89 0.92 -17.17 -22.14
CA GLN A 89 1.51 -18.11 -21.19
C GLN A 89 0.45 -18.76 -20.29
N SER A 90 -0.57 -18.01 -19.86
CA SER A 90 -1.70 -18.57 -19.11
C SER A 90 -2.51 -19.55 -19.95
N ALA A 91 -2.74 -19.25 -21.23
CA ALA A 91 -3.48 -20.13 -22.13
C ALA A 91 -2.73 -21.42 -22.47
N GLU A 92 -1.40 -21.40 -22.46
CA GLU A 92 -0.56 -22.60 -22.62
C GLU A 92 -0.56 -23.46 -21.36
N LEU A 93 -0.41 -22.86 -20.17
CA LEU A 93 -0.43 -23.57 -18.89
C LEU A 93 -1.79 -24.21 -18.58
N ALA A 94 -2.89 -23.60 -19.01
CA ALA A 94 -4.25 -24.12 -18.78
C ALA A 94 -4.60 -25.37 -19.62
N LYS A 95 -3.75 -25.76 -20.58
CA LYS A 95 -3.95 -26.95 -21.44
C LYS A 95 -3.33 -28.23 -20.88
N VAL A 96 -2.59 -28.14 -19.78
CA VAL A 96 -1.95 -29.26 -19.06
C VAL A 96 -2.88 -29.71 -17.94
#